data_AF-A0A534PDG0-F1
#
_entry.id   AF-A0A534PDG0-F1
#
_cell.length_a   1.000
_cell.length_b   1.000
_cell.length_c   1.000
_cell.angle_alpha   90.00
_cell.angle_beta   90.00
_cell.angle_gamma   90.00
#
_symmetry.space_group_name_H-M   'P 1'
#
loop_
_entity.id
_entity.type
_entity.pdbx_description
1 polymer ?
#
loop_
_entity_poly.entity_id
_entity_poly.type
_entity_poly.pdbx_seq_one_letter_code
_entity_poly.pdbx_strand_id
1 'polypeptide(L)'
;CYGQDIGSRTLECTVVTLDGSRVETLPAAWFQFAYRDSRLKREPRALLSCVLRLERGERSVIDAEIEEKLEIRRVKHPQWRIEPTAGSYFKNLPPGFQAPGLPHSPGTQRVPAGVLLDACECRGLRIGDALVFPKHANILVNAGRATATDVLTLAEVMKARVRARFGVELEEEVMFLGSRPNVGVASAQTA
;
A
#
# COMPACT_ATOMS: atom_id res chain seq x y z
N CYS A 1 -7.36 1.56 -6.75
CA CYS A 1 -8.30 1.56 -5.61
C CYS A 1 -9.72 1.43 -6.15
N TYR A 2 -10.65 0.85 -5.39
CA TYR A 2 -12.06 0.71 -5.81
C TYR A 2 -12.21 0.07 -7.20
N GLY A 3 -11.51 -1.05 -7.44
CA GLY A 3 -11.60 -1.81 -8.69
C GLY A 3 -10.80 -1.26 -9.89
N GLN A 4 -10.14 -0.11 -9.76
CA GLN A 4 -9.36 0.51 -10.84
C GLN A 4 -7.87 0.66 -10.47
N ASP A 5 -7.01 0.79 -11.47
CA ASP A 5 -5.58 1.11 -11.34
C ASP A 5 -5.13 2.12 -12.40
N ILE A 6 -3.96 2.72 -12.22
CA ILE A 6 -3.45 3.77 -13.12
C ILE A 6 -3.02 3.20 -14.48
N GLY A 7 -2.59 1.94 -14.51
CA GLY A 7 -2.10 1.28 -15.72
C GLY A 7 -3.20 1.12 -16.75
N SER A 8 -4.42 0.80 -16.32
CA SER A 8 -5.59 0.69 -17.22
C SER A 8 -5.98 2.00 -17.92
N ARG A 9 -5.53 3.15 -17.38
CA ARG A 9 -5.79 4.49 -17.91
C ARG A 9 -4.59 5.11 -18.61
N THR A 10 -3.38 4.56 -18.46
CA THR A 10 -2.17 5.13 -19.05
C THR A 10 -2.13 4.84 -20.55
N LEU A 11 -1.82 5.85 -21.37
CA LEU A 11 -1.55 5.71 -22.81
C LEU A 11 -0.04 5.66 -23.07
N GLU A 12 0.68 6.63 -22.54
CA GLU A 12 2.12 6.78 -22.65
C GLU A 12 2.66 7.61 -21.49
N CYS A 13 3.96 7.49 -21.24
CA CYS A 13 4.64 8.37 -20.32
C CYS A 13 5.98 8.82 -20.89
N THR A 14 6.38 10.04 -20.61
CA THR A 14 7.74 10.51 -20.86
C THR A 14 8.61 10.19 -19.64
N VAL A 15 9.76 9.57 -19.89
CA VAL A 15 10.75 9.20 -18.87
C VAL A 15 12.13 9.70 -19.25
N VAL A 16 12.99 9.89 -18.26
CA VAL A 16 14.42 10.15 -18.46
C VAL A 16 15.26 9.11 -17.70
N THR A 17 16.38 8.72 -18.29
CA THR A 17 17.39 7.90 -17.59
C THR A 17 17.90 8.64 -16.35
N LEU A 18 18.33 7.90 -15.32
CA LEU A 18 18.72 8.51 -14.04
C LEU A 18 19.96 9.43 -14.13
N ASP A 19 20.80 9.21 -15.14
CA ASP A 19 21.95 10.07 -15.47
C ASP A 19 21.55 11.32 -16.29
N GLY A 20 20.26 11.47 -16.64
CA GLY A 20 19.75 12.58 -17.44
C GLY A 20 20.08 12.49 -18.94
N SER A 21 20.75 11.44 -19.40
CA SER A 21 21.32 11.38 -20.76
C SER A 21 20.28 11.16 -21.87
N ARG A 22 19.14 10.53 -21.55
CA ARG A 22 18.13 10.15 -22.56
C ARG A 22 16.71 10.35 -22.07
N VAL A 23 15.94 11.13 -22.82
CA VAL A 23 14.49 11.33 -22.63
C VAL A 23 13.74 10.53 -23.70
N GLU A 24 12.73 9.78 -23.30
CA GLU A 24 11.91 8.97 -24.20
C GLU A 24 10.43 9.02 -23.80
N THR A 25 9.54 9.04 -24.79
CA THR A 25 8.11 8.77 -24.59
C THR A 25 7.84 7.32 -24.93
N LEU A 26 7.30 6.58 -23.98
CA LEU A 26 7.09 5.13 -24.08
C LEU A 26 5.59 4.80 -23.92
N PRO A 27 5.07 3.84 -24.70
CA PRO A 27 3.67 3.43 -24.59
C PRO A 27 3.42 2.68 -23.27
N ALA A 28 2.18 2.67 -22.80
CA ALA A 28 1.77 2.01 -21.55
C ALA A 28 2.22 0.54 -21.46
N ALA A 29 2.21 -0.19 -22.58
CA ALA A 29 2.66 -1.57 -22.65
C ALA A 29 4.12 -1.76 -22.20
N TRP A 30 4.98 -0.75 -22.43
CA TRP A 30 6.39 -0.81 -22.01
C TRP A 30 6.52 -0.87 -20.48
N PHE A 31 5.63 -0.19 -19.75
CA PHE A 31 5.68 -0.10 -18.29
C PHE A 31 5.27 -1.39 -17.58
N GLN A 32 4.67 -2.36 -18.28
CA GLN A 32 4.29 -3.66 -17.72
C GLN A 32 3.58 -3.54 -16.36
N PHE A 33 2.56 -2.67 -16.29
CA PHE A 33 1.82 -2.44 -15.06
C PHE A 33 1.20 -3.72 -14.51
N ALA A 34 1.36 -3.94 -13.22
CA ALA A 34 0.76 -5.05 -12.49
C ALA A 34 0.40 -4.61 -11.05
N TYR A 35 -0.16 -5.53 -10.26
CA TYR A 35 -0.55 -5.22 -8.88
C TYR A 35 0.66 -4.77 -8.05
N ARG A 36 0.68 -3.47 -7.70
CA ARG A 36 1.79 -2.81 -6.96
C ARG A 36 3.14 -2.95 -7.63
N ASP A 37 3.17 -3.09 -8.95
CA ASP A 37 4.39 -3.32 -9.71
C ASP A 37 4.36 -2.66 -11.09
N SER A 38 5.55 -2.34 -11.58
CA SER A 38 5.79 -1.86 -12.95
C SER A 38 7.26 -2.09 -13.31
N ARG A 39 7.57 -2.04 -14.60
CA ARG A 39 8.93 -2.12 -15.13
C ARG A 39 9.87 -1.11 -14.49
N LEU A 40 9.38 0.05 -14.05
CA LEU A 40 10.20 1.08 -13.39
C LEU A 40 10.84 0.61 -12.08
N LYS A 41 10.30 -0.43 -11.42
CA LYS A 41 10.93 -1.04 -10.24
C LYS A 41 12.14 -1.90 -10.58
N ARG A 42 12.24 -2.38 -11.82
CA ARG A 42 13.33 -3.23 -12.34
C ARG A 42 14.31 -2.46 -13.20
N GLU A 43 13.82 -1.49 -13.95
CA GLU A 43 14.58 -0.59 -14.81
C GLU A 43 14.28 0.86 -14.42
N PRO A 44 14.95 1.39 -13.38
CA PRO A 44 14.67 2.71 -12.84
C PRO A 44 14.87 3.83 -13.87
N ARG A 45 13.86 4.69 -13.97
CA ARG A 45 13.87 5.93 -14.77
C ARG A 45 13.05 6.99 -14.01
N ALA A 46 13.38 8.26 -14.20
CA ALA A 46 12.55 9.33 -13.64
C ALA A 46 11.36 9.58 -14.59
N LEU A 47 10.14 9.54 -14.03
CA LEU A 47 8.90 9.83 -14.76
C LEU A 47 8.72 11.35 -14.85
N LEU A 48 8.60 11.88 -16.07
CA LEU A 48 8.44 13.31 -16.32
C LEU A 48 6.98 13.70 -16.58
N SER A 49 6.24 12.87 -17.31
CA SER A 49 4.83 13.12 -17.64
C SER A 49 4.10 11.80 -17.88
N CYS A 50 2.76 11.83 -17.81
CA CYS A 50 1.90 10.69 -18.10
C CYS A 50 0.65 11.18 -18.84
N VAL A 51 0.36 10.58 -19.98
CA VAL A 51 -0.88 10.82 -20.73
C VAL A 51 -1.89 9.75 -20.36
N LEU A 52 -3.08 10.17 -19.92
CA LEU A 52 -4.16 9.29 -19.49
C LEU A 52 -5.34 9.34 -20.47
N ARG A 53 -5.96 8.19 -20.70
CA ARG A 53 -7.25 8.07 -21.38
C ARG A 53 -8.36 7.99 -20.35
N LEU A 54 -9.27 8.96 -20.42
CA LEU A 54 -10.48 9.02 -19.60
C LEU A 54 -11.72 8.82 -20.47
N GLU A 55 -12.83 8.49 -19.81
CA GLU A 55 -14.15 8.38 -20.44
C GLU A 55 -14.98 9.62 -20.08
N ARG A 56 -15.77 10.09 -21.04
CA ARG A 56 -16.71 11.19 -20.79
C ARG A 56 -17.84 10.66 -19.90
N GLY A 57 -18.14 11.36 -18.82
CA GLY A 57 -19.25 11.04 -17.92
C GLY A 57 -20.09 12.26 -17.58
N GLU A 58 -21.19 12.01 -16.89
CA GLU A 58 -22.06 13.06 -16.34
C GLU A 58 -21.43 13.61 -15.06
N ARG A 59 -21.37 14.93 -14.93
CA ARG A 59 -20.63 15.60 -13.85
C ARG A 59 -21.20 15.29 -12.48
N SER A 60 -22.51 15.32 -12.31
CA SER A 60 -23.13 15.09 -11.00
C SER A 60 -22.92 13.65 -10.49
N VAL A 61 -22.92 12.66 -11.39
CA VAL A 61 -22.58 11.27 -11.08
C VAL A 61 -21.11 11.15 -10.68
N ILE A 62 -20.18 11.78 -11.42
CA ILE A 62 -18.75 11.77 -11.08
C ILE A 62 -18.49 12.43 -9.73
N ASP A 63 -19.10 13.60 -9.48
CA ASP A 63 -18.93 14.33 -8.23
C ASP A 63 -19.46 13.52 -7.03
N ALA A 64 -20.61 12.85 -7.19
CA ALA A 64 -21.16 11.97 -6.17
C ALA A 64 -20.25 10.76 -5.87
N GLU A 65 -19.69 10.12 -6.90
CA GLU A 65 -18.76 8.99 -6.74
C GLU A 65 -17.43 9.43 -6.08
N ILE A 66 -16.94 10.63 -6.39
CA ILE A 66 -15.77 11.22 -5.73
C ILE A 66 -16.06 11.41 -4.24
N GLU A 67 -17.18 12.04 -3.89
CA GLU A 67 -17.53 12.34 -2.49
C GLU A 67 -17.73 11.06 -1.68
N GLU A 68 -18.44 10.07 -2.22
CA GLU A 68 -18.61 8.75 -1.57
C GLU A 68 -17.25 8.12 -1.22
N LYS A 69 -16.31 8.10 -2.17
CA LYS A 69 -14.98 7.52 -1.96
C LYS A 69 -14.15 8.33 -0.97
N LEU A 70 -14.26 9.66 -0.98
CA LEU A 70 -13.60 10.53 -0.02
C LEU A 70 -14.12 10.28 1.39
N GLU A 71 -15.43 10.13 1.57
CA GLU A 71 -16.04 9.83 2.87
C GLU A 71 -15.61 8.45 3.39
N ILE A 72 -15.60 7.42 2.53
CA ILE A 72 -15.08 6.10 2.89
C ILE A 72 -13.63 6.21 3.41
N ARG A 73 -12.78 7.03 2.76
CA ARG A 73 -11.40 7.25 3.20
C ARG A 73 -11.34 8.02 4.50
N ARG A 74 -12.15 9.05 4.68
CA ARG A 74 -12.20 9.87 5.91
C ARG A 74 -12.55 9.02 7.13
N VAL A 75 -13.42 8.03 6.96
CA VAL A 75 -13.79 7.09 8.01
C VAL A 75 -12.70 6.06 8.28
N LYS A 76 -12.09 5.49 7.23
CA LYS A 76 -11.23 4.30 7.34
C LYS A 76 -9.73 4.59 7.42
N HIS A 77 -9.25 5.73 6.93
CA HIS A 77 -7.82 6.04 6.82
C HIS A 77 -7.43 7.16 7.80
N PRO A 78 -6.14 7.25 8.18
CA PRO A 78 -5.65 8.37 8.97
C PRO A 78 -5.81 9.70 8.24
N GLN A 79 -6.00 10.76 9.02
CA GLN A 79 -5.95 12.11 8.49
C GLN A 79 -4.49 12.48 8.24
N TRP A 80 -4.04 12.30 7.00
CA TRP A 80 -2.62 12.44 6.59
C TRP A 80 -1.93 13.77 6.98
N ARG A 81 -2.70 14.83 7.26
CA ARG A 81 -2.17 16.13 7.72
C ARG A 81 -1.72 16.13 9.18
N ILE A 82 -2.27 15.24 10.01
CA ILE A 82 -2.04 15.18 11.45
C ILE A 82 -1.57 13.79 11.93
N GLU A 83 -1.79 12.76 11.12
CA GLU A 83 -1.37 11.38 11.37
C GLU A 83 -0.46 10.91 10.21
N PRO A 84 0.85 11.17 10.29
CA PRO A 84 1.78 10.82 9.22
C PRO A 84 1.83 9.31 8.99
N THR A 85 1.72 8.90 7.72
CA THR A 85 1.70 7.49 7.32
C THR A 85 2.15 7.31 5.88
N ALA A 86 2.63 6.11 5.54
CA ALA A 86 2.91 5.67 4.17
C ALA A 86 1.74 4.90 3.54
N GLY A 87 0.55 4.89 4.17
CA GLY A 87 -0.63 4.18 3.68
C GLY A 87 -0.60 2.70 4.03
N SER A 88 -1.07 1.86 3.10
CA SER A 88 -1.04 0.40 3.30
C SER A 88 0.40 -0.10 3.32
N TYR A 89 0.79 -0.75 4.42
CA TYR A 89 2.16 -1.18 4.63
C TYR A 89 2.47 -2.50 3.93
N PHE A 90 1.52 -3.44 3.91
CA PHE A 90 1.66 -4.73 3.25
C PHE A 90 0.76 -4.86 2.02
N LYS A 91 1.25 -5.60 1.03
CA LYS A 91 0.50 -5.98 -0.17
C LYS A 91 -0.59 -6.99 0.16
N ASN A 92 -1.69 -6.96 -0.58
CA ASN A 92 -2.72 -7.98 -0.51
C ASN A 92 -2.24 -9.29 -1.15
N LEU A 93 -2.73 -10.40 -0.61
CA LEU A 93 -2.35 -11.73 -1.09
C LEU A 93 -2.87 -11.97 -2.52
N PRO A 94 -2.18 -12.80 -3.31
CA PRO A 94 -2.56 -13.04 -4.70
C PRO A 94 -3.97 -13.65 -4.83
N PRO A 95 -4.61 -13.47 -6.01
CA PRO A 95 -5.82 -14.21 -6.34
C PRO A 95 -5.57 -15.72 -6.21
N GLY A 96 -6.60 -16.45 -5.78
CA GLY A 96 -6.50 -17.90 -5.57
C GLY A 96 -5.92 -18.30 -4.21
N PHE A 97 -5.39 -17.36 -3.41
CA PHE A 97 -5.13 -17.64 -2.00
C PHE A 97 -6.47 -17.87 -1.27
N GLN A 98 -6.57 -19.00 -0.58
CA GLN A 98 -7.75 -19.39 0.19
C GLN A 98 -7.35 -19.72 1.62
N ALA A 99 -8.08 -19.13 2.58
CA ALA A 99 -8.11 -19.59 3.95
C ALA A 99 -9.56 -19.45 4.47
N PRO A 100 -10.03 -20.38 5.31
CA PRO A 100 -11.41 -20.36 5.81
C PRO A 100 -11.78 -19.02 6.44
N GLY A 101 -12.90 -18.45 6.01
CA GLY A 101 -13.47 -17.22 6.59
C GLY A 101 -12.81 -15.91 6.18
N LEU A 102 -11.79 -15.91 5.30
CA LEU A 102 -11.19 -14.66 4.82
C LEU A 102 -11.95 -14.11 3.60
N PRO A 103 -12.36 -12.83 3.60
CA PRO A 103 -13.01 -12.21 2.46
C PRO A 103 -12.00 -11.88 1.35
N HIS A 104 -12.49 -11.86 0.11
CA HIS A 104 -11.74 -11.38 -1.05
C HIS A 104 -12.19 -9.97 -1.44
N SER A 105 -11.24 -9.18 -1.93
CA SER A 105 -11.54 -7.86 -2.48
C SER A 105 -12.40 -7.99 -3.74
N PRO A 106 -13.54 -7.28 -3.85
CA PRO A 106 -14.33 -7.25 -5.07
C PRO A 106 -13.47 -6.86 -6.28
N GLY A 107 -13.70 -7.52 -7.42
CA GLY A 107 -13.01 -7.27 -8.69
C GLY A 107 -11.61 -7.87 -8.81
N THR A 108 -10.78 -7.81 -7.76
CA THR A 108 -9.40 -8.34 -7.83
C THR A 108 -9.26 -9.77 -7.33
N GLN A 109 -10.23 -10.28 -6.56
CA GLN A 109 -10.21 -11.61 -5.93
C GLN A 109 -8.97 -11.83 -5.04
N ARG A 110 -8.32 -10.77 -4.58
CA ARG A 110 -7.18 -10.79 -3.66
C ARG A 110 -7.64 -10.74 -2.22
N VAL A 111 -6.99 -11.46 -1.32
CA VAL A 111 -7.28 -11.37 0.12
C VAL A 111 -6.59 -10.12 0.70
N PRO A 112 -7.33 -9.17 1.30
CA PRO A 112 -6.73 -7.99 1.92
C PRO A 112 -5.75 -8.35 3.03
N ALA A 113 -4.53 -7.79 3.05
CA ALA A 113 -3.61 -8.02 4.18
C ALA A 113 -4.22 -7.51 5.51
N GLY A 114 -5.01 -6.44 5.44
CA GLY A 114 -5.72 -5.89 6.59
C GLY A 114 -6.63 -6.89 7.31
N VAL A 115 -7.27 -7.84 6.60
CA VAL A 115 -8.14 -8.82 7.27
C VAL A 115 -7.37 -9.91 8.01
N LEU A 116 -6.18 -10.30 7.51
CA LEU A 116 -5.27 -11.19 8.25
C LEU A 116 -4.76 -10.49 9.50
N LEU A 117 -4.38 -9.22 9.38
CA LEU A 117 -3.87 -8.41 10.47
C LEU A 117 -4.95 -8.13 11.54
N ASP A 118 -6.19 -7.87 11.12
CA ASP A 118 -7.33 -7.75 12.03
C ASP A 118 -7.58 -9.04 12.80
N ALA A 119 -7.56 -10.19 12.11
CA ALA A 119 -7.68 -11.48 12.76
C ALA A 119 -6.51 -11.78 13.72
N CYS A 120 -5.34 -11.17 13.51
CA CYS A 120 -4.19 -11.27 14.43
C CYS A 120 -4.18 -10.21 15.53
N GLU A 121 -5.28 -9.47 15.69
CA GLU A 121 -5.44 -8.42 16.71
C GLU A 121 -4.31 -7.38 16.64
N CYS A 122 -3.91 -7.01 15.40
CA CYS A 122 -2.81 -6.08 15.19
C CYS A 122 -3.19 -4.61 15.40
N ARG A 123 -4.49 -4.27 15.42
CA ARG A 123 -4.95 -2.87 15.61
C ARG A 123 -4.46 -2.34 16.96
N GLY A 124 -3.93 -1.12 16.97
CA GLY A 124 -3.46 -0.48 18.20
C GLY A 124 -2.13 -1.01 18.74
N LEU A 125 -1.50 -2.01 18.11
CA LEU A 125 -0.15 -2.43 18.49
C LEU A 125 0.83 -1.27 18.33
N ARG A 126 1.76 -1.18 19.28
CA ARG A 126 2.72 -0.09 19.36
C ARG A 126 4.14 -0.61 19.63
N ILE A 127 5.11 0.01 18.96
CA ILE A 127 6.55 -0.06 19.29
C ILE A 127 7.08 1.36 19.23
N GLY A 128 7.61 1.87 20.34
CA GLY A 128 7.98 3.29 20.45
C GLY A 128 6.80 4.20 20.06
N ASP A 129 7.04 5.07 19.08
CA ASP A 129 6.02 5.96 18.51
C ASP A 129 5.39 5.44 17.20
N ALA A 130 5.79 4.26 16.72
CA ALA A 130 5.09 3.59 15.63
C ALA A 130 3.83 2.89 16.18
N LEU A 131 2.68 3.12 15.52
CA LEU A 131 1.37 2.61 15.95
C LEU A 131 0.63 2.01 14.76
N VAL A 132 -0.01 0.85 14.95
CA VAL A 132 -0.99 0.34 13.98
C VAL A 132 -2.30 1.11 14.13
N PHE A 133 -2.74 1.73 13.03
CA PHE A 133 -3.92 2.59 13.04
C PHE A 133 -5.18 1.84 13.52
N PRO A 134 -5.88 2.34 14.56
CA PRO A 134 -7.00 1.60 15.18
C PRO A 134 -8.16 1.27 14.22
N LYS A 135 -8.34 2.05 13.14
CA LYS A 135 -9.45 1.84 12.19
C LYS A 135 -9.05 0.98 10.99
N HIS A 136 -7.76 0.67 10.80
CA HIS A 136 -7.28 -0.09 9.64
C HIS A 136 -5.93 -0.77 9.92
N ALA A 137 -5.93 -2.08 10.20
CA ALA A 137 -4.72 -2.78 10.66
C ALA A 137 -3.55 -2.84 9.66
N ASN A 138 -3.78 -2.58 8.37
CA ASN A 138 -2.70 -2.50 7.38
C ASN A 138 -2.03 -1.12 7.30
N ILE A 139 -2.34 -0.17 8.18
CA ILE A 139 -1.77 1.18 8.15
C ILE A 139 -0.98 1.42 9.43
N LEU A 140 0.29 1.78 9.27
CA LEU A 140 1.15 2.21 10.38
C LEU A 140 1.20 3.74 10.36
N VAL A 141 1.03 4.36 11.52
CA VAL A 141 1.09 5.80 11.72
C VAL A 141 2.28 6.15 12.63
N ASN A 142 2.87 7.30 12.37
CA ASN A 142 3.80 7.93 13.30
C ASN A 142 2.96 8.70 14.34
N ALA A 143 2.93 8.21 15.58
CA ALA A 143 2.21 8.84 16.69
C ALA A 143 3.00 9.98 17.37
N GLY A 144 4.11 10.40 16.79
CA GLY A 144 4.96 11.49 17.29
C GLY A 144 6.35 11.44 16.66
N ARG A 145 7.27 10.72 17.30
CA ARG A 145 8.69 10.62 16.96
C ARG A 145 9.09 9.21 16.50
N ALA A 146 8.19 8.50 15.80
CA ALA A 146 8.46 7.14 15.34
C ALA A 146 9.73 7.10 14.49
N THR A 147 10.67 6.24 14.89
CA THR A 147 11.89 6.00 14.13
C THR A 147 11.64 4.94 13.05
N ALA A 148 12.53 4.86 12.06
CA ALA A 148 12.50 3.77 11.07
C ALA A 148 12.60 2.39 11.75
N THR A 149 13.41 2.29 12.81
CA THR A 149 13.54 1.07 13.64
C THR A 149 12.22 0.69 14.31
N ASP A 150 11.48 1.66 14.85
CA ASP A 150 10.17 1.41 15.48
C ASP A 150 9.18 0.83 14.46
N VAL A 151 9.09 1.47 13.29
CA VAL A 151 8.17 1.05 12.21
C VAL A 151 8.53 -0.35 11.70
N LEU A 152 9.82 -0.61 11.48
CA LEU A 152 10.31 -1.93 11.03
C LEU A 152 10.05 -3.02 12.08
N THR A 153 10.34 -2.74 13.35
CA THR A 153 10.11 -3.69 14.44
C THR A 153 8.62 -4.01 14.57
N LEU A 154 7.76 -3.00 14.51
CA LEU A 154 6.31 -3.19 14.53
C LEU A 154 5.84 -4.04 13.34
N ALA A 155 6.37 -3.79 12.14
CA ALA A 155 6.07 -4.56 10.95
C ALA A 155 6.52 -6.04 11.07
N GLU A 156 7.68 -6.31 11.67
CA GLU A 156 8.13 -7.69 11.94
C GLU A 156 7.20 -8.42 12.91
N VAL A 157 6.70 -7.74 13.95
CA VAL A 157 5.72 -8.34 14.86
C VAL A 157 4.43 -8.69 14.13
N MET A 158 3.94 -7.78 13.28
CA MET A 158 2.74 -8.01 12.47
C MET A 158 2.92 -9.22 11.54
N LYS A 159 4.07 -9.30 10.84
CA LYS A 159 4.43 -10.46 9.99
C LYS A 159 4.48 -11.75 10.79
N ALA A 160 5.16 -11.75 11.94
CA ALA A 160 5.29 -12.93 12.80
C ALA A 160 3.93 -13.46 13.28
N ARG A 161 2.99 -12.58 13.65
CA ARG A 161 1.63 -12.98 14.03
C ARG A 161 0.85 -13.59 12.87
N VAL A 162 0.90 -12.96 11.70
CA VAL A 162 0.22 -13.48 10.50
C VAL A 162 0.79 -14.82 10.08
N ARG A 163 2.12 -14.98 10.11
CA ARG A 163 2.78 -16.26 9.85
C ARG A 163 2.38 -17.33 10.83
N ALA A 164 2.37 -17.04 12.13
CA ALA A 164 2.01 -18.00 13.17
C ALA A 164 0.56 -18.48 13.02
N ARG A 165 -0.37 -17.58 12.66
CA ARG A 165 -1.81 -17.90 12.55
C ARG A 165 -2.19 -18.51 11.20
N PHE A 166 -1.63 -18.03 10.10
CA PHE A 166 -2.06 -18.37 8.74
C PHE A 166 -1.00 -19.09 7.90
N GLY A 167 0.23 -19.22 8.38
CA GLY A 167 1.34 -19.77 7.59
C GLY A 167 1.74 -18.87 6.41
N VAL A 168 1.37 -17.60 6.44
CA VAL A 168 1.58 -16.63 5.36
C VAL A 168 2.68 -15.65 5.73
N GLU A 169 3.58 -15.39 4.79
CA GLU A 169 4.49 -14.25 4.86
C GLU A 169 3.90 -13.04 4.12
N LEU A 170 3.74 -11.92 4.83
CA LEU A 170 3.30 -10.67 4.21
C LEU A 170 4.47 -9.97 3.53
N GLU A 171 4.23 -9.50 2.31
CA GLU A 171 5.19 -8.68 1.57
C GLU A 171 4.92 -7.19 1.82
N GLU A 172 5.98 -6.42 2.09
CA GLU A 172 5.91 -4.96 2.24
C GLU A 172 5.56 -4.28 0.90
N GLU A 173 4.58 -3.39 0.90
CA GLU A 173 4.25 -2.51 -0.23
C GLU A 173 5.13 -1.25 -0.21
N VAL A 174 5.41 -0.75 0.99
CA VAL A 174 6.27 0.41 1.21
C VAL A 174 7.73 0.08 0.86
N MET A 175 8.45 1.08 0.35
CA MET A 175 9.87 0.95 0.04
C MET A 175 10.69 1.53 1.18
N PHE A 176 11.63 0.73 1.70
CA PHE A 176 12.64 1.22 2.62
C PHE A 176 13.77 1.90 1.86
N LEU A 177 14.20 3.08 2.31
CA LEU A 177 15.30 3.84 1.70
C LEU A 177 16.49 3.89 2.66
N GLY A 178 17.70 3.67 2.13
CA GLY A 178 18.95 3.65 2.90
C GLY A 178 19.30 2.27 3.47
N SER A 179 20.22 2.23 4.43
CA SER A 179 20.68 0.99 5.07
C SER A 179 19.64 0.46 6.04
N ARG A 180 19.09 -0.73 5.75
CA ARG A 180 18.05 -1.34 6.58
C ARG A 180 18.67 -1.86 7.90
N PRO A 181 18.24 -1.36 9.06
CA PRO A 181 18.74 -1.87 10.34
C PRO A 181 18.28 -3.31 10.56
N ASN A 182 19.10 -4.10 11.24
CA ASN A 182 18.70 -5.42 11.70
C ASN A 182 17.77 -5.26 12.91
N VAL A 183 16.51 -5.64 12.76
CA VAL A 183 15.50 -5.58 13.82
C VAL A 183 15.11 -7.00 14.21
N GLY A 184 15.15 -7.29 15.51
CA GLY A 184 14.65 -8.57 16.05
C GLY A 184 13.14 -8.54 16.21
N VAL A 185 12.53 -9.71 16.42
CA VAL A 185 11.12 -9.81 16.83
C VAL A 185 11.02 -9.39 18.30
N ALA A 186 10.75 -8.10 18.55
CA ALA A 186 10.45 -7.61 19.89
C ALA A 186 9.01 -7.96 20.29
N SER A 187 8.71 -8.12 21.57
CA SER A 187 7.33 -8.25 22.04
C SER A 187 6.61 -6.90 21.89
N ALA A 188 5.64 -6.78 20.97
CA ALA A 188 4.79 -5.59 20.90
C ALA A 188 3.84 -5.52 22.08
N GLN A 189 3.69 -4.32 22.65
CA GLN A 189 2.72 -4.02 23.68
C GLN A 189 1.42 -3.55 23.02
N THR A 190 0.27 -4.00 23.54
CA THR A 190 -1.04 -3.41 23.24
C THR A 190 -1.21 -2.17 24.11
N ALA A 191 -1.54 -1.03 23.50
CA ALA A 191 -1.94 0.16 24.22
C ALA A 191 -3.32 -0.02 24.87
#